data_AF-A0A934R504-F1
#
_entry.id   AF-A0A934R504-F1
#
_cell.length_a   1.000
_cell.length_b   1.000
_cell.length_c   1.000
_cell.angle_alpha   90.00
_cell.angle_beta   90.00
_cell.angle_gamma   90.00
#
_symmetry.space_group_name_H-M   'P 1'
#
loop_
_entity.id
_entity.type
_entity.pdbx_description
1 polymer ?
#
loop_
_entity_poly.entity_id
_entity_poly.type
_entity_poly.pdbx_seq_one_letter_code
_entity_poly.pdbx_strand_id
1 'polypeptide(L)'
;MAEPNAESAQPIAEISHGPSAFEGFLDRHQKKLIAVGILASLGIGAVVVMRGVEEGNNAAAGEALLAAEDVSAMQDVVKNHAETPTVPSAKVILSDLQWEQGQQSAAIETLEEEIAAHPDHPATFPAQARLGARLIEQGSLDKATEVLQDLADNPKASYLAPYALTALAEIATKNGDQEKASSLLDEASNSYPESPFGRTVSDSKRYIGFQMPTEIDPPAPEPVETSTPPSPLDPGPDPDLSSPIELDPTQPTGGGTTGNPLLDNLNQDTPAPAEESPETTEETPAPAEDSAETPVEEPSDSTPPADGE
;
A
#
# COMPACT_ATOMS: atom_id res chain seq x y z
N MET A 1 104.42 -29.92 -12.20
CA MET A 1 103.00 -30.10 -12.55
C MET A 1 102.20 -29.97 -11.26
N ALA A 2 101.19 -29.08 -11.27
CA ALA A 2 99.88 -29.08 -10.58
C ALA A 2 99.75 -29.84 -9.22
N GLU A 3 99.11 -29.37 -8.15
CA GLU A 3 97.96 -28.47 -7.98
C GLU A 3 97.99 -27.81 -6.57
N PRO A 4 97.39 -26.62 -6.38
CA PRO A 4 96.99 -26.10 -5.08
C PRO A 4 95.57 -26.60 -4.75
N ASN A 5 95.30 -27.10 -3.54
CA ASN A 5 93.92 -27.23 -3.06
C ASN A 5 93.85 -27.44 -1.55
N ALA A 6 93.41 -26.40 -0.85
CA ALA A 6 92.42 -26.43 0.23
C ALA A 6 92.33 -25.02 0.78
N GLU A 7 91.78 -24.12 -0.04
CA GLU A 7 91.29 -22.82 0.43
C GLU A 7 90.24 -23.09 1.51
N SER A 8 90.51 -22.61 2.71
CA SER A 8 89.56 -22.57 3.81
C SER A 8 88.34 -21.78 3.37
N ALA A 9 87.24 -22.46 3.07
CA ALA A 9 85.94 -21.84 2.91
C ALA A 9 85.55 -21.19 4.26
N GLN A 10 85.88 -19.91 4.42
CA GLN A 10 85.30 -19.11 5.48
C GLN A 10 83.83 -18.88 5.14
N PRO A 11 82.89 -19.09 6.08
CA PRO A 11 81.49 -18.80 5.81
C PRO A 11 81.36 -17.32 5.44
N ILE A 12 80.75 -17.08 4.27
CA ILE A 12 80.37 -15.75 3.80
C ILE A 12 79.51 -15.11 4.89
N ALA A 13 79.90 -13.92 5.30
CA ALA A 13 79.32 -13.12 6.38
C ALA A 13 77.81 -13.37 6.56
N GLU A 14 77.41 -13.79 7.76
CA GLU A 14 76.04 -13.66 8.23
C GLU A 14 75.68 -12.18 8.10
N ILE A 15 74.73 -11.86 7.22
CA ILE A 15 74.17 -10.52 7.16
C ILE A 15 73.35 -10.36 8.44
N SER A 16 73.99 -9.81 9.48
CA SER A 16 73.33 -9.41 10.71
C SER A 16 72.37 -8.26 10.38
N HIS A 17 71.12 -8.61 10.05
CA HIS A 17 70.02 -7.65 10.02
C HIS A 17 69.81 -7.16 11.46
N GLY A 18 70.37 -6.00 11.78
CA GLY A 18 70.04 -5.28 13.01
C GLY A 18 68.54 -4.93 13.03
N PRO A 19 67.96 -4.68 14.22
CA PRO A 19 66.52 -4.49 14.36
C PRO A 19 66.03 -3.42 13.39
N SER A 20 65.00 -3.77 12.63
CA SER A 20 64.46 -2.86 11.62
C SER A 20 63.89 -1.61 12.30
N ALA A 21 63.86 -0.47 11.59
CA ALA A 21 63.26 0.75 12.13
C ALA A 21 61.79 0.55 12.59
N PHE A 22 61.11 -0.44 12.00
CA PHE A 22 59.77 -0.87 12.38
C PHE A 22 59.73 -1.62 13.72
N GLU A 23 60.64 -2.57 13.95
CA GLU A 23 60.78 -3.26 15.25
C GLU A 23 61.09 -2.28 16.38
N GLY A 24 62.01 -1.35 16.13
CA GLY A 24 62.33 -0.29 17.11
C GLY A 24 61.15 0.65 17.39
N PHE A 25 60.24 0.85 16.44
CA PHE A 25 58.99 1.59 16.64
C PHE A 25 57.99 0.78 17.47
N LEU A 26 57.78 -0.50 17.13
CA LEU A 26 56.88 -1.39 17.86
C LEU A 26 57.28 -1.52 19.33
N ASP A 27 58.56 -1.74 19.62
CA ASP A 27 59.05 -1.88 21.00
C ASP A 27 58.88 -0.58 21.81
N ARG A 28 59.18 0.57 21.19
CA ARG A 28 59.02 1.89 21.83
C ARG A 28 57.56 2.20 22.15
N HIS A 29 56.63 1.77 21.29
CA HIS A 29 55.21 2.08 21.40
C HIS A 29 54.34 0.91 21.84
N GLN A 30 54.92 -0.24 22.18
CA GLN A 30 54.21 -1.52 22.41
C GLN A 30 53.07 -1.37 23.41
N LYS A 31 53.33 -0.76 24.58
CA LYS A 31 52.30 -0.54 25.62
C LYS A 31 51.14 0.33 25.14
N LYS A 32 51.43 1.33 24.30
CA LYS A 32 50.40 2.21 23.72
C LYS A 32 49.60 1.46 22.65
N LEU A 33 50.26 0.67 21.81
CA LEU A 33 49.59 -0.15 20.78
C LEU A 33 48.70 -1.24 21.40
N ILE A 34 49.16 -1.91 22.47
CA ILE A 34 48.33 -2.86 23.23
C ILE A 34 47.12 -2.14 23.85
N ALA A 35 47.32 -0.98 24.47
CA ALA A 35 46.21 -0.21 25.04
C ALA A 35 45.19 0.23 23.97
N VAL A 36 45.66 0.68 22.80
CA VAL A 36 44.79 1.00 21.65
C VAL A 36 44.06 -0.24 21.14
N GLY A 37 44.74 -1.40 21.06
CA GLY A 37 44.14 -2.65 20.64
C GLY A 37 43.03 -3.13 21.58
N ILE A 38 43.23 -3.02 22.90
CA ILE A 38 42.21 -3.35 23.90
C ILE A 38 41.03 -2.37 23.82
N LEU A 39 41.30 -1.07 23.68
CA LEU A 39 40.22 -0.08 23.51
C LEU A 39 39.43 -0.31 22.22
N ALA A 40 40.10 -0.70 21.13
CA ALA A 40 39.46 -1.03 19.86
C ALA A 40 38.58 -2.29 20.00
N SER A 41 39.05 -3.35 20.66
CA SER A 41 38.26 -4.56 20.86
C SER A 41 37.04 -4.33 21.75
N LEU A 42 37.18 -3.55 22.82
CA LEU A 42 36.05 -3.14 23.67
C LEU A 42 35.05 -2.26 22.90
N GLY A 43 35.53 -1.32 22.08
CA GLY A 43 34.69 -0.49 21.24
C GLY A 43 33.88 -1.31 20.23
N ILE A 44 34.52 -2.27 19.56
CA ILE A 44 33.83 -3.18 18.64
C ILE A 44 32.81 -4.06 19.40
N GLY A 45 33.20 -4.62 20.55
CA GLY A 45 32.29 -5.39 21.40
C GLY A 45 31.06 -4.60 21.82
N ALA A 46 31.24 -3.34 22.21
CA ALA A 46 30.13 -2.44 22.55
C ALA A 46 29.19 -2.21 21.35
N VAL A 47 29.73 -1.97 20.15
CA VAL A 47 28.93 -1.79 18.93
C VAL A 47 28.14 -3.06 18.58
N VAL A 48 28.74 -4.25 18.71
CA VAL A 48 28.04 -5.52 18.44
C VAL A 48 26.89 -5.74 19.42
N VAL A 49 27.10 -5.48 20.71
CA VAL A 49 26.03 -5.60 21.72
C VAL A 49 24.92 -4.59 21.47
N MET A 50 25.26 -3.32 21.19
CA MET A 50 24.27 -2.28 20.90
C MET A 50 23.41 -2.65 19.69
N ARG A 51 24.03 -3.07 18.59
CA ARG A 51 23.30 -3.51 17.39
C ARG A 51 22.44 -4.75 17.65
N GLY A 52 22.93 -5.70 18.44
CA GLY A 52 22.16 -6.90 18.79
C GLY A 52 20.91 -6.58 19.60
N VAL A 53 21.00 -5.65 20.57
CA VAL A 53 19.85 -5.19 21.35
C VAL A 53 18.88 -4.39 20.48
N GLU A 54 19.38 -3.51 19.62
CA GLU A 54 18.56 -2.72 18.69
C GLU A 54 17.79 -3.64 17.73
N GLU A 55 18.46 -4.60 17.10
CA GLU A 55 17.83 -5.58 16.21
C GLU A 55 16.77 -6.41 16.95
N GLY A 56 17.07 -6.87 18.16
CA GLY A 56 16.12 -7.61 18.99
C GLY A 56 14.88 -6.78 19.37
N ASN A 57 15.07 -5.51 19.73
CA ASN A 57 13.97 -4.60 20.03
C ASN A 57 13.12 -4.30 18.80
N ASN A 58 13.75 -4.14 17.63
CA ASN A 58 13.06 -3.91 16.36
C ASN A 58 12.24 -5.14 15.93
N ALA A 59 12.80 -6.34 16.08
CA ALA A 59 12.09 -7.60 15.80
C ALA A 59 10.87 -7.76 16.71
N ALA A 60 11.02 -7.54 18.02
CA ALA A 60 9.92 -7.61 18.97
C ALA A 60 8.83 -6.57 18.69
N ALA A 61 9.21 -5.35 18.29
CA ALA A 61 8.25 -4.32 17.89
C ALA A 61 7.47 -4.71 16.63
N GLY A 62 8.14 -5.31 15.64
CA GLY A 62 7.50 -5.84 14.44
C GLY A 62 6.51 -6.96 14.74
N GLU A 63 6.88 -7.90 15.62
CA GLU A 63 5.98 -8.97 16.08
C GLU A 63 4.76 -8.40 16.81
N ALA A 64 4.97 -7.46 17.73
CA ALA A 64 3.89 -6.82 18.47
C ALA A 64 2.93 -6.04 17.54
N LEU A 65 3.47 -5.36 16.53
CA LEU A 65 2.66 -4.67 15.51
C LEU A 65 1.75 -5.65 14.76
N LEU A 66 2.29 -6.80 14.33
CA LEU A 66 1.54 -7.80 13.58
C LEU A 66 0.47 -8.49 14.44
N ALA A 67 0.70 -8.61 15.75
CA ALA A 67 -0.23 -9.21 16.69
C ALA A 67 -1.33 -8.23 17.18
N ALA A 68 -1.17 -6.92 16.97
CA ALA A 68 -2.10 -5.92 17.46
C ALA A 68 -3.31 -5.75 16.53
N GLU A 69 -4.50 -6.13 17.01
CA GLU A 69 -5.75 -6.12 16.23
C GLU A 69 -6.70 -4.97 16.59
N ASP A 70 -6.47 -4.29 17.71
CA ASP A 70 -7.35 -3.24 18.23
C ASP A 70 -6.59 -2.00 18.72
N VAL A 71 -7.34 -0.94 19.04
CA VAL A 71 -6.81 0.34 19.52
C VAL A 71 -5.94 0.18 20.76
N SER A 72 -6.32 -0.68 21.72
CA SER A 72 -5.56 -0.87 22.96
C SER A 72 -4.23 -1.57 22.68
N ALA A 73 -4.26 -2.65 21.91
CA ALA A 73 -3.06 -3.37 21.52
C ALA A 73 -2.11 -2.48 20.71
N MET A 74 -2.63 -1.66 19.80
CA MET A 74 -1.82 -0.75 18.99
C MET A 74 -1.23 0.40 19.83
N GLN A 75 -1.95 0.90 20.84
CA GLN A 75 -1.41 1.83 21.83
C GLN A 75 -0.27 1.23 22.64
N ASP A 76 -0.39 -0.05 23.02
CA ASP A 76 0.68 -0.77 23.72
C ASP A 76 1.92 -0.91 22.84
N VAL A 77 1.77 -1.14 21.53
CA VAL A 77 2.89 -1.15 20.58
C VAL A 77 3.60 0.20 20.57
N VAL A 78 2.84 1.29 20.37
CA VAL A 78 3.38 2.67 20.32
C VAL A 78 4.10 3.04 21.62
N LYS A 79 3.55 2.64 22.76
CA LYS A 79 4.09 2.97 24.09
C LYS A 79 5.32 2.15 24.45
N ASN A 80 5.26 0.83 24.26
CA ASN A 80 6.30 -0.09 24.73
C ASN A 80 7.49 -0.20 23.76
N HIS A 81 7.31 0.23 22.50
CA HIS A 81 8.35 0.20 21.47
C HIS A 81 8.68 1.59 20.90
N ALA A 82 8.49 2.65 21.71
CA ALA A 82 8.57 4.06 21.30
C ALA A 82 9.85 4.47 20.52
N GLU A 83 10.99 3.80 20.75
CA GLU A 83 12.27 4.10 20.12
C GLU A 83 12.56 3.26 18.86
N THR A 84 11.60 2.48 18.38
CA THR A 84 11.76 1.59 17.22
C THR A 84 11.20 2.22 15.94
N PRO A 85 11.72 1.85 14.74
CA PRO A 85 11.21 2.35 13.47
C PRO A 85 9.79 1.87 13.14
N THR A 86 9.22 0.99 13.95
CA THR A 86 7.86 0.46 13.80
C THR A 86 6.78 1.47 14.21
N VAL A 87 7.10 2.37 15.15
CA VAL A 87 6.13 3.28 15.78
C VAL A 87 5.40 4.17 14.77
N PRO A 88 6.07 4.79 13.78
CA PRO A 88 5.39 5.51 12.71
C PRO A 88 4.24 4.76 12.03
N SER A 89 4.52 3.52 11.61
CA SER A 89 3.52 2.67 10.97
C SER A 89 2.41 2.28 11.95
N ALA A 90 2.77 2.00 13.21
CA ALA A 90 1.82 1.70 14.27
C ALA A 90 0.86 2.87 14.54
N LYS A 91 1.37 4.12 14.57
CA LYS A 91 0.54 5.32 14.76
C LYS A 91 -0.43 5.52 13.59
N VAL A 92 0.00 5.27 12.36
CA VAL A 92 -0.88 5.33 11.19
C VAL A 92 -2.04 4.35 11.33
N ILE A 93 -1.75 3.08 11.66
CA ILE A 93 -2.78 2.03 11.83
C ILE A 93 -3.66 2.32 13.05
N LEU A 94 -3.08 2.73 14.18
CA LEU A 94 -3.81 3.15 15.37
C LEU A 94 -4.85 4.23 15.02
N SER A 95 -4.44 5.20 14.21
CA SER A 95 -5.33 6.28 13.80
C SER A 95 -6.51 5.77 12.98
N ASP A 96 -6.31 4.76 12.11
CA ASP A 96 -7.38 4.13 11.31
C ASP A 96 -8.36 3.42 12.25
N LEU A 97 -7.86 2.61 13.18
CA LEU A 97 -8.69 1.91 14.17
C LEU A 97 -9.48 2.88 15.08
N GLN A 98 -8.84 3.98 15.50
CA GLN A 98 -9.50 5.03 16.28
C GLN A 98 -10.64 5.67 15.48
N TRP A 99 -10.41 5.98 14.20
CA TRP A 99 -11.43 6.56 13.33
C TRP A 99 -12.63 5.62 13.18
N GLU A 100 -12.39 4.34 12.91
CA GLU A 100 -13.43 3.31 12.78
C GLU A 100 -14.25 3.12 14.06
N GLN A 101 -13.63 3.28 15.23
CA GLN A 101 -14.31 3.22 16.53
C GLN A 101 -14.98 4.55 16.93
N GLY A 102 -15.05 5.54 16.04
CA GLY A 102 -15.66 6.85 16.30
C GLY A 102 -14.81 7.79 17.17
N GLN A 103 -13.55 7.43 17.45
CA GLN A 103 -12.59 8.25 18.19
C GLN A 103 -11.90 9.27 17.26
N GLN A 104 -12.70 10.02 16.50
CA GLN A 104 -12.22 10.86 15.38
C GLN A 104 -11.19 11.92 15.81
N SER A 105 -11.35 12.54 16.98
CA SER A 105 -10.39 13.53 17.48
C SER A 105 -9.04 12.89 17.82
N ALA A 106 -9.05 11.72 18.47
CA ALA A 106 -7.82 10.99 18.81
C ALA A 106 -7.10 10.49 17.56
N ALA A 107 -7.86 10.08 16.53
CA ALA A 107 -7.34 9.67 15.24
C ALA A 107 -6.62 10.82 14.50
N ILE A 108 -7.13 12.05 14.58
CA ILE A 108 -6.45 13.23 14.02
C ILE A 108 -5.19 13.56 14.83
N GLU A 109 -5.31 13.62 16.16
CA GLU A 109 -4.17 13.90 17.05
C GLU A 109 -3.02 12.92 16.82
N THR A 110 -3.33 11.62 16.72
CA THR A 110 -2.32 10.57 16.45
C THR A 110 -1.58 10.80 15.13
N LEU A 111 -2.27 11.25 14.08
CA LEU A 111 -1.64 11.57 12.79
C LEU A 111 -0.81 12.86 12.86
N GLU A 112 -1.33 13.90 13.49
CA GLU A 112 -0.62 15.18 13.67
C GLU A 112 0.69 14.98 14.45
N GLU A 113 0.64 14.20 15.53
CA GLU A 113 1.83 13.83 16.30
C GLU A 113 2.84 13.04 15.47
N GLU A 114 2.39 12.08 14.67
CA GLU A 114 3.26 11.27 13.84
C GLU A 114 3.99 12.13 12.79
N ILE A 115 3.26 12.98 12.09
CA ILE A 115 3.81 13.89 11.08
C ILE A 115 4.82 14.86 11.71
N ALA A 116 4.53 15.37 12.90
CA ALA A 116 5.42 16.29 13.61
C ALA A 116 6.69 15.59 14.15
N ALA A 117 6.56 14.36 14.65
CA ALA A 117 7.66 13.63 15.27
C ALA A 117 8.61 13.00 14.23
N HIS A 118 8.08 12.57 13.08
CA HIS A 118 8.85 11.77 12.11
C HIS A 118 8.71 12.30 10.65
N PRO A 119 8.99 13.58 10.37
CA PRO A 119 8.71 14.19 9.05
C PRO A 119 9.40 13.52 7.85
N ASP A 120 10.53 12.82 8.07
CA ASP A 120 11.29 12.12 7.03
C ASP A 120 10.98 10.62 6.92
N HIS A 121 10.14 10.06 7.81
CA HIS A 121 9.85 8.63 7.83
C HIS A 121 8.87 8.25 6.69
N PRO A 122 9.04 7.10 6.00
CA PRO A 122 8.16 6.71 4.89
C PRO A 122 6.67 6.58 5.24
N ALA A 123 6.34 6.24 6.50
CA ALA A 123 4.97 6.15 6.99
C ALA A 123 4.28 7.53 7.16
N THR A 124 5.05 8.62 7.15
CA THR A 124 4.53 9.97 7.32
C THR A 124 3.73 10.44 6.11
N PHE A 125 4.09 10.04 4.89
CA PHE A 125 3.32 10.43 3.70
C PHE A 125 1.92 9.78 3.68
N PRO A 126 1.77 8.48 3.97
CA PRO A 126 0.44 7.90 4.24
C PRO A 126 -0.29 8.51 5.44
N ALA A 127 0.41 9.02 6.45
CA ALA A 127 -0.20 9.75 7.57
C ALA A 127 -0.81 11.09 7.10
N GLN A 128 -0.06 11.87 6.31
CA GLN A 128 -0.53 13.12 5.69
C GLN A 128 -1.76 12.87 4.80
N ALA A 129 -1.75 11.81 4.00
CA ALA A 129 -2.87 11.45 3.13
C ALA A 129 -4.17 11.18 3.92
N ARG A 130 -4.06 10.44 5.02
CA ARG A 130 -5.18 10.17 5.93
C ARG A 130 -5.63 11.40 6.68
N LEU A 131 -4.69 12.23 7.14
CA LEU A 131 -4.99 13.47 7.84
C LEU A 131 -5.77 14.42 6.91
N GLY A 132 -5.30 14.59 5.67
CA GLY A 132 -5.99 15.36 4.65
C GLY A 132 -7.42 14.88 4.41
N ALA A 133 -7.65 13.57 4.21
CA ALA A 133 -8.99 13.01 4.05
C ALA A 133 -9.89 13.29 5.25
N ARG A 134 -9.41 13.02 6.47
CA ARG A 134 -10.19 13.23 7.70
C ARG A 134 -10.52 14.71 7.92
N LEU A 135 -9.60 15.61 7.58
CA LEU A 135 -9.84 17.05 7.64
C LEU A 135 -10.89 17.50 6.61
N ILE A 136 -10.90 16.91 5.40
CA ILE A 136 -11.96 17.13 4.40
C ILE A 136 -13.31 16.66 4.96
N GLU A 137 -13.36 15.46 5.55
CA GLU A 137 -14.58 14.91 6.15
C GLU A 137 -15.12 15.78 7.30
N GLN A 138 -14.24 16.40 8.09
CA GLN A 138 -14.61 17.35 9.14
C GLN A 138 -14.90 18.77 8.63
N GLY A 139 -14.79 19.02 7.33
CA GLY A 139 -14.96 20.35 6.73
C GLY A 139 -13.85 21.35 7.07
N SER A 140 -12.72 20.88 7.62
CA SER A 140 -11.53 21.69 7.91
C SER A 140 -10.68 21.87 6.66
N LEU A 141 -11.27 22.47 5.62
CA LEU A 141 -10.72 22.50 4.26
C LEU A 141 -9.38 23.28 4.17
N ASP A 142 -9.20 24.33 4.96
CA ASP A 142 -7.96 25.11 4.96
C ASP A 142 -6.76 24.28 5.44
N LYS A 143 -6.93 23.58 6.58
CA LYS A 143 -5.90 22.66 7.10
C LYS A 143 -5.68 21.47 6.17
N ALA A 144 -6.74 20.92 5.59
CA ALA A 144 -6.62 19.84 4.63
C ALA A 144 -5.78 20.28 3.42
N THR A 145 -6.00 21.50 2.93
CA THR A 145 -5.25 22.07 1.82
C THR A 145 -3.76 22.16 2.14
N GLU A 146 -3.39 22.65 3.33
CA GLU A 146 -1.99 22.74 3.76
C GLU A 146 -1.31 21.37 3.75
N VAL A 147 -1.90 20.39 4.45
CA VAL A 147 -1.33 19.04 4.57
C VAL A 147 -1.23 18.32 3.22
N LEU A 148 -2.25 18.47 2.36
CA LEU A 148 -2.28 17.81 1.05
C LEU A 148 -1.36 18.50 0.04
N GLN A 149 -1.18 19.82 0.12
CA GLN A 149 -0.22 20.55 -0.72
C GLN A 149 1.21 20.12 -0.38
N ASP A 150 1.55 20.06 0.91
CA ASP A 150 2.85 19.55 1.37
C ASP A 150 3.11 18.13 0.89
N LEU A 151 2.09 17.27 0.89
CA LEU A 151 2.17 15.91 0.38
C LEU A 151 2.38 15.86 -1.14
N ALA A 152 1.65 16.69 -1.90
CA ALA A 152 1.73 16.75 -3.37
C ALA A 152 3.09 17.28 -3.85
N ASP A 153 3.64 18.28 -3.15
CA ASP A 153 4.89 18.95 -3.53
C ASP A 153 6.14 18.16 -3.10
N ASN A 154 6.00 17.13 -2.25
CA ASN A 154 7.13 16.37 -1.73
C ASN A 154 7.60 15.28 -2.72
N PRO A 155 8.84 15.35 -3.26
CA PRO A 155 9.33 14.37 -4.22
C PRO A 155 9.41 12.94 -3.67
N LYS A 156 9.66 12.78 -2.36
CA LYS A 156 9.70 11.48 -1.68
C LYS A 156 8.31 10.83 -1.59
N ALA A 157 7.25 11.62 -1.75
CA ALA A 157 5.85 11.20 -1.71
C ALA A 157 5.17 11.19 -3.09
N SER A 158 5.95 11.26 -4.19
CA SER A 158 5.42 11.33 -5.57
C SER A 158 4.41 10.22 -5.92
N TYR A 159 4.50 9.05 -5.28
CA TYR A 159 3.53 7.96 -5.44
C TYR A 159 2.12 8.28 -4.89
N LEU A 160 2.00 9.22 -3.94
CA LEU A 160 0.75 9.74 -3.38
C LEU A 160 0.35 11.11 -3.94
N ALA A 161 1.22 11.78 -4.72
CA ALA A 161 0.91 13.09 -5.26
C ALA A 161 -0.40 13.13 -6.09
N PRO A 162 -0.73 12.13 -6.94
CA PRO A 162 -2.02 12.10 -7.65
C PRO A 162 -3.24 12.03 -6.75
N TYR A 163 -3.12 11.32 -5.62
CA TYR A 163 -4.17 11.28 -4.59
C TYR A 163 -4.34 12.67 -3.97
N ALA A 164 -3.24 13.31 -3.56
CA ALA A 164 -3.27 14.62 -2.94
C ALA A 164 -3.83 15.70 -3.89
N LEU A 165 -3.39 15.71 -5.15
CA LEU A 165 -3.90 16.62 -6.19
C LEU A 165 -5.40 16.42 -6.45
N THR A 166 -5.87 15.17 -6.44
CA THR A 166 -7.31 14.86 -6.58
C THR A 166 -8.11 15.39 -5.40
N ALA A 167 -7.62 15.18 -4.17
CA ALA A 167 -8.26 15.71 -2.96
C ALA A 167 -8.26 17.25 -2.92
N LEU A 168 -7.17 17.90 -3.35
CA LEU A 168 -7.10 19.36 -3.52
C LEU A 168 -8.09 19.86 -4.59
N ALA A 169 -8.30 19.11 -5.67
CA ALA A 169 -9.30 19.44 -6.67
C ALA A 169 -10.73 19.30 -6.13
N GLU A 170 -11.00 18.34 -5.26
CA GLU A 170 -12.28 18.23 -4.55
C GLU A 170 -12.51 19.45 -3.65
N ILE A 171 -11.50 19.87 -2.88
CA ILE A 171 -11.55 21.09 -2.06
C ILE A 171 -11.83 22.32 -2.93
N ALA A 172 -11.11 22.47 -4.05
CA ALA A 172 -11.33 23.57 -4.99
C ALA A 172 -12.75 23.56 -5.58
N THR A 173 -13.28 22.38 -5.92
CA THR A 173 -14.66 22.23 -6.39
C THR A 173 -15.68 22.65 -5.31
N LYS A 174 -15.48 22.24 -4.05
CA LYS A 174 -16.32 22.66 -2.92
C LYS A 174 -16.30 24.16 -2.69
N ASN A 175 -15.18 24.81 -3.00
CA ASN A 175 -15.03 26.27 -2.93
C ASN A 175 -15.56 26.99 -4.18
N GLY A 176 -16.08 26.28 -5.17
CA GLY A 176 -16.58 26.84 -6.44
C GLY A 176 -15.49 27.21 -7.44
N ASP A 177 -14.24 26.85 -7.19
CA ASP A 177 -13.09 27.12 -8.06
C ASP A 177 -12.87 25.95 -9.03
N GLN A 178 -13.75 25.88 -10.03
CA GLN A 178 -13.74 24.80 -11.03
C GLN A 178 -12.49 24.85 -11.92
N GLU A 179 -11.95 26.05 -12.16
CA GLU A 179 -10.74 26.23 -12.98
C GLU A 179 -9.52 25.65 -12.26
N LYS A 180 -9.32 25.96 -10.97
CA LYS A 180 -8.26 25.38 -10.17
C LYS A 180 -8.42 23.87 -10.04
N ALA A 181 -9.63 23.39 -9.79
CA ALA A 181 -9.90 21.95 -9.71
C ALA A 181 -9.52 21.22 -11.01
N SER A 182 -9.86 21.79 -12.18
CA SER A 182 -9.48 21.21 -13.47
C SER A 182 -7.96 21.18 -13.64
N SER A 183 -7.29 22.29 -13.32
CA SER A 183 -5.82 22.38 -13.41
C SER A 183 -5.11 21.34 -12.57
N LEU A 184 -5.56 21.11 -11.33
CA LEU A 184 -4.99 20.11 -10.42
C LEU A 184 -5.15 18.68 -10.96
N LEU A 185 -6.32 18.36 -11.53
CA LEU A 185 -6.56 17.04 -12.12
C LEU A 185 -5.81 16.82 -13.44
N ASP A 186 -5.62 17.89 -14.23
CA ASP A 186 -4.75 17.87 -15.40
C ASP A 186 -3.29 17.62 -15.02
N GLU A 187 -2.80 18.29 -13.99
CA GLU A 187 -1.47 18.04 -13.42
C GLU A 187 -1.33 16.59 -12.94
N ALA A 188 -2.30 16.08 -12.19
CA ALA A 188 -2.31 14.70 -11.71
C ALA A 188 -2.23 13.68 -12.87
N SER A 189 -2.98 13.95 -13.96
CA SER A 189 -3.00 13.07 -15.14
C SER A 189 -1.69 13.13 -15.94
N ASN A 190 -1.17 14.33 -16.15
CA ASN A 190 -0.03 14.57 -17.06
C ASN A 190 1.31 14.23 -16.41
N SER A 191 1.46 14.54 -15.12
CA SER A 191 2.71 14.33 -14.38
C SER A 191 2.84 12.89 -13.86
N TYR A 192 1.73 12.16 -13.72
CA TYR A 192 1.69 10.82 -13.14
C TYR A 192 0.83 9.82 -13.95
N PRO A 193 1.13 9.61 -15.25
CA PRO A 193 0.30 8.78 -16.14
C PRO A 193 0.19 7.31 -15.70
N GLU A 194 1.22 6.76 -15.06
CA GLU A 194 1.28 5.38 -14.58
C GLU A 194 0.83 5.23 -13.11
N SER A 195 0.18 6.26 -12.54
CA SER A 195 -0.27 6.22 -11.16
C SER A 195 -1.38 5.18 -10.95
N PRO A 196 -1.36 4.43 -9.83
CA PRO A 196 -2.50 3.59 -9.44
C PRO A 196 -3.80 4.41 -9.22
N PHE A 197 -3.70 5.72 -9.04
CA PHE A 197 -4.83 6.63 -8.89
C PHE A 197 -5.40 7.13 -10.24
N GLY A 198 -4.88 6.70 -11.39
CA GLY A 198 -5.29 7.21 -12.70
C GLY A 198 -6.81 7.09 -12.96
N ARG A 199 -7.44 6.02 -12.46
CA ARG A 199 -8.91 5.87 -12.53
C ARG A 199 -9.62 6.92 -11.69
N THR A 200 -9.21 7.13 -10.44
CA THR A 200 -9.77 8.13 -9.53
C THR A 200 -9.65 9.54 -10.10
N VAL A 201 -8.48 9.87 -10.68
CA VAL A 201 -8.25 11.15 -11.38
C VAL A 201 -9.23 11.30 -12.56
N SER A 202 -9.34 10.28 -13.41
CA SER A 202 -10.24 10.29 -14.56
C SER A 202 -11.72 10.44 -14.18
N ASP A 203 -12.16 9.72 -13.15
CA ASP A 203 -13.51 9.81 -12.61
C ASP A 203 -13.77 11.21 -12.05
N SER A 204 -12.84 11.77 -11.27
CA SER A 204 -12.96 13.12 -10.72
C SER A 204 -13.07 14.18 -11.82
N LYS A 205 -12.31 14.03 -12.92
CA LYS A 205 -12.41 14.92 -14.10
C LYS A 205 -13.78 14.84 -14.78
N ARG A 206 -14.40 13.66 -14.80
CA ARG A 206 -15.74 13.49 -15.38
C ARG A 206 -16.83 14.20 -14.58
N TYR A 207 -16.69 14.23 -13.26
CA TYR A 207 -17.71 14.78 -12.36
C TYR A 207 -17.41 16.22 -11.90
N ILE A 208 -16.30 16.81 -12.32
CA ILE A 208 -15.97 18.18 -11.96
C ILE A 208 -17.06 19.15 -12.44
N GLY A 209 -17.66 19.88 -11.49
CA GLY A 209 -18.79 20.78 -11.77
C GLY A 209 -20.10 20.09 -12.13
N PHE A 210 -20.22 18.78 -11.92
CA PHE A 210 -21.51 18.09 -12.02
C PHE A 210 -22.48 18.66 -10.97
N GLN A 211 -23.63 19.14 -11.41
CA GLN A 211 -24.72 19.55 -10.53
C GLN A 211 -25.81 18.47 -10.52
N MET A 212 -26.24 18.09 -9.32
CA MET A 212 -27.36 17.16 -9.16
C MET A 212 -28.61 17.73 -9.85
N PRO A 213 -29.32 16.92 -10.67
CA PRO A 213 -30.57 17.36 -11.27
C PRO A 213 -31.56 17.81 -10.19
N THR A 214 -32.21 18.95 -10.41
CA THR A 214 -33.30 19.42 -9.55
C THR A 214 -34.59 18.71 -9.93
N GLU A 215 -35.31 18.17 -8.94
CA GLU A 215 -36.66 17.64 -9.14
C GLU A 215 -37.58 18.77 -9.60
N ILE A 216 -38.22 18.57 -10.76
CA ILE A 216 -39.24 19.47 -11.29
C ILE A 216 -40.59 18.85 -10.92
N ASP A 217 -41.40 19.57 -10.13
CA ASP A 217 -42.76 19.13 -9.82
C ASP A 217 -43.51 18.83 -11.12
N PRO A 218 -44.23 17.69 -11.23
CA PRO A 218 -45.00 17.39 -12.42
C PRO A 218 -45.99 18.52 -12.68
N PRO A 219 -46.15 18.97 -13.95
CA PRO A 219 -47.11 20.02 -14.27
C PRO A 219 -48.49 19.62 -13.74
N ALA A 220 -49.19 20.58 -13.13
CA ALA A 220 -50.54 20.35 -12.61
C ALA A 220 -51.39 19.71 -13.72
N PRO A 221 -52.15 18.64 -13.41
CA PRO A 221 -52.97 17.97 -14.43
C PRO A 221 -53.88 19.01 -15.08
N GLU A 222 -53.85 19.07 -16.41
CA GLU A 222 -54.75 19.95 -17.16
C GLU A 222 -56.20 19.60 -16.75
N PRO A 223 -57.10 20.59 -16.62
CA PRO A 223 -58.50 20.32 -16.36
C PRO A 223 -59.01 19.40 -17.47
N VAL A 224 -59.40 18.18 -17.10
CA VAL A 224 -60.07 17.26 -18.02
C VAL A 224 -61.35 17.96 -18.47
N GLU A 225 -61.37 18.50 -19.68
CA GLU A 225 -62.62 18.87 -20.32
C GLU A 225 -63.44 17.58 -20.43
N THR A 226 -64.52 17.52 -19.66
CA THR A 226 -65.45 16.40 -19.68
C THR A 226 -65.94 16.25 -21.12
N SER A 227 -65.46 15.21 -21.80
CA SER A 227 -65.92 14.82 -23.12
C SER A 227 -67.44 14.72 -23.12
N THR A 228 -68.08 15.52 -23.95
CA THR A 228 -69.50 15.40 -24.31
C THR A 228 -69.80 13.92 -24.62
N PRO A 229 -70.89 13.33 -24.09
CA PRO A 229 -71.21 11.93 -24.34
C PRO A 229 -71.37 11.67 -25.85
N PRO A 230 -70.93 10.50 -26.36
CA PRO A 230 -71.07 10.18 -27.78
C PRO A 230 -72.55 10.09 -28.18
N SER A 231 -72.91 10.71 -29.31
CA SER A 231 -74.21 10.54 -29.94
C SER A 231 -74.50 9.07 -30.26
N PRO A 232 -75.77 8.62 -30.26
CA PRO A 232 -76.12 7.23 -30.50
C PRO A 232 -75.70 6.77 -31.90
N LEU A 233 -75.06 5.60 -31.97
CA LEU A 233 -74.76 4.87 -33.20
C LEU A 233 -76.05 4.30 -33.82
N ASP A 234 -76.21 4.50 -35.13
CA ASP A 234 -77.24 3.88 -35.97
C ASP A 234 -76.94 2.36 -36.12
N PRO A 235 -77.93 1.44 -36.03
CA PRO A 235 -77.66 0.01 -36.10
C PRO A 235 -77.50 -0.44 -37.56
N GLY A 236 -76.26 -0.70 -37.97
CA GLY A 236 -75.94 -1.49 -39.17
C GLY A 236 -76.02 -3.00 -38.88
N PRO A 237 -76.23 -3.84 -39.91
CA PRO A 237 -76.62 -5.24 -39.74
C PRO A 237 -75.49 -6.12 -39.16
N ASP A 238 -75.89 -7.13 -38.38
CA ASP A 238 -75.00 -8.08 -37.71
C ASP A 238 -74.10 -8.86 -38.69
N PRO A 239 -72.78 -8.95 -38.47
CA PRO A 239 -71.91 -9.82 -39.24
C PRO A 239 -72.03 -11.29 -38.80
N ASP A 240 -72.23 -12.17 -39.78
CA ASP A 240 -72.32 -13.63 -39.67
C ASP A 240 -70.95 -14.26 -39.31
N LEU A 241 -70.89 -15.00 -38.20
CA LEU A 241 -69.69 -15.62 -37.64
C LEU A 241 -69.43 -17.07 -38.15
N SER A 242 -70.00 -17.46 -39.29
CA SER A 242 -69.94 -18.85 -39.78
C SER A 242 -68.72 -19.20 -40.65
N SER A 243 -67.67 -18.38 -40.70
CA SER A 243 -66.48 -18.64 -41.55
C SER A 243 -65.19 -18.81 -40.72
N PRO A 244 -64.38 -19.87 -40.91
CA PRO A 244 -63.10 -20.02 -40.21
C PRO A 244 -62.08 -18.98 -40.69
N ILE A 245 -61.35 -18.38 -39.74
CA ILE A 245 -60.26 -17.43 -40.02
C ILE A 245 -59.02 -18.23 -40.47
N GLU A 246 -58.58 -18.03 -41.71
CA GLU A 246 -57.24 -18.47 -42.16
C GLU A 246 -56.18 -17.51 -41.62
N LEU A 247 -55.19 -18.06 -40.91
CA LEU A 247 -54.04 -17.32 -40.39
C LEU A 247 -52.95 -17.27 -41.47
N ASP A 248 -52.67 -16.07 -42.00
CA ASP A 248 -51.49 -15.82 -42.85
C ASP A 248 -50.24 -15.65 -41.96
N PRO A 249 -49.22 -16.53 -42.09
CA PRO A 249 -48.07 -16.56 -41.18
C PRO A 249 -46.94 -15.59 -41.55
N THR A 250 -47.16 -14.59 -42.41
CA THR A 250 -46.06 -13.72 -42.90
C THR A 250 -46.04 -12.28 -42.36
N GLN A 251 -46.87 -11.93 -41.36
CA GLN A 251 -46.84 -10.60 -40.75
C GLN A 251 -46.43 -10.66 -39.26
N PRO A 252 -45.22 -10.20 -38.86
CA PRO A 252 -44.83 -10.17 -37.47
C PRO A 252 -45.57 -9.08 -36.70
N THR A 253 -46.30 -9.52 -35.68
CA THR A 253 -47.09 -8.75 -34.73
C THR A 253 -46.20 -7.97 -33.78
N GLY A 254 -46.34 -6.64 -33.76
CA GLY A 254 -45.80 -5.77 -32.72
C GLY A 254 -46.52 -6.03 -31.40
N GLY A 255 -45.92 -6.86 -30.55
CA GLY A 255 -46.34 -7.11 -29.18
C GLY A 255 -45.66 -6.13 -28.24
N GLY A 256 -46.46 -5.35 -27.51
CA GLY A 256 -45.98 -4.47 -26.46
C GLY A 256 -45.35 -5.27 -25.32
N THR A 257 -44.18 -4.81 -24.86
CA THR A 257 -43.61 -5.23 -23.59
C THR A 257 -43.70 -4.07 -22.60
N THR A 258 -44.39 -4.29 -21.50
CA THR A 258 -44.25 -3.51 -20.27
C THR A 258 -42.91 -3.90 -19.64
N GLY A 259 -41.86 -3.14 -19.97
CA GLY A 259 -40.52 -3.29 -19.39
C GLY A 259 -39.94 -1.92 -19.07
N ASN A 260 -39.48 -1.74 -17.83
CA ASN A 260 -38.80 -0.53 -17.38
C ASN A 260 -37.41 -0.48 -18.03
N PRO A 261 -37.08 0.50 -18.89
CA PRO A 261 -35.89 0.49 -19.75
C PRO A 261 -34.56 0.58 -19.00
N LEU A 262 -34.59 0.81 -17.68
CA LEU A 262 -33.39 0.81 -16.84
C LEU A 262 -32.84 -0.60 -16.54
N LEU A 263 -33.68 -1.64 -16.59
CA LEU A 263 -33.28 -3.00 -16.22
C LEU A 263 -32.65 -3.77 -17.39
N ASP A 264 -32.96 -3.41 -18.64
CA ASP A 264 -32.41 -4.06 -19.83
C ASP A 264 -30.93 -3.72 -20.09
N ASN A 265 -30.42 -2.63 -19.53
CA ASN A 265 -29.00 -2.28 -19.64
C ASN A 265 -28.12 -2.90 -18.54
N LEU A 266 -28.70 -3.41 -17.46
CA LEU A 266 -27.95 -4.06 -16.37
C LEU A 266 -27.66 -5.55 -16.66
N ASN A 267 -28.35 -6.14 -17.63
CA ASN A 267 -28.17 -7.54 -18.04
C ASN A 267 -27.32 -7.73 -19.31
N GLN A 268 -26.74 -6.66 -19.86
CA GLN A 268 -25.96 -6.74 -21.11
C GLN A 268 -24.45 -6.99 -20.93
N ASP A 269 -23.94 -7.09 -19.70
CA ASP A 269 -22.53 -7.42 -19.44
C ASP A 269 -22.34 -8.63 -18.54
N THR A 270 -23.08 -9.71 -18.79
CA THR A 270 -22.65 -11.05 -18.34
C THR A 270 -22.13 -11.82 -19.55
N PRO A 271 -20.81 -12.05 -19.68
CA PRO A 271 -20.30 -12.96 -20.70
C PRO A 271 -20.80 -14.38 -20.38
N ALA A 272 -21.48 -15.00 -21.35
CA ALA A 272 -21.77 -16.43 -21.30
C ALA A 272 -20.45 -17.24 -21.46
N PRO A 273 -20.39 -18.48 -20.95
CA PRO A 273 -19.16 -19.28 -20.85
C PRO A 273 -18.62 -19.62 -22.24
N ALA A 274 -17.32 -19.40 -22.44
CA ALA A 274 -16.63 -19.82 -23.65
C ALA A 274 -16.55 -21.36 -23.73
N GLU A 275 -16.89 -21.90 -24.90
CA GLU A 275 -16.70 -23.29 -25.29
C GLU A 275 -15.20 -23.67 -25.29
N GLU A 276 -14.94 -24.90 -24.87
CA GLU A 276 -13.63 -25.56 -24.86
C GLU A 276 -13.04 -25.75 -26.26
N SER A 277 -11.74 -25.48 -26.42
CA SER A 277 -10.78 -26.24 -27.25
C SER A 277 -9.40 -25.55 -27.28
N PRO A 278 -8.29 -26.27 -27.52
CA PRO A 278 -7.86 -27.55 -26.95
C PRO A 278 -6.55 -27.40 -26.13
N GLU A 279 -6.23 -28.44 -25.36
CA GLU A 279 -5.00 -28.59 -24.57
C GLU A 279 -3.75 -28.22 -25.37
N THR A 280 -2.98 -27.28 -24.83
CA THR A 280 -1.56 -27.15 -25.12
C THR A 280 -0.81 -27.63 -23.87
N THR A 281 -0.31 -28.85 -23.95
CA THR A 281 0.65 -29.41 -22.99
C THR A 281 1.86 -28.49 -22.89
N GLU A 282 2.07 -27.89 -21.73
CA GLU A 282 3.37 -27.33 -21.35
C GLU A 282 3.82 -27.98 -20.04
N GLU A 283 5.06 -28.47 -20.12
CA GLU A 283 5.80 -29.28 -19.17
C GLU A 283 5.86 -28.65 -17.77
N THR A 284 5.51 -29.44 -16.77
CA THR A 284 5.82 -29.18 -15.37
C THR A 284 7.32 -29.38 -15.14
N PRO A 285 8.08 -28.40 -14.62
CA PRO A 285 9.37 -28.73 -14.04
C PRO A 285 9.11 -29.36 -12.66
N ALA A 286 9.49 -30.63 -12.54
CA ALA A 286 9.42 -31.41 -11.32
C ALA A 286 10.27 -30.79 -10.19
N PRO A 287 9.89 -31.03 -8.92
CA PRO A 287 10.74 -30.73 -7.77
C PRO A 287 11.97 -31.64 -7.78
N ALA A 288 13.16 -31.06 -7.66
CA ALA A 288 14.40 -31.80 -7.51
C ALA A 288 14.54 -32.31 -6.06
N GLU A 289 14.17 -33.58 -5.84
CA GLU A 289 14.89 -34.49 -4.94
C GLU A 289 15.94 -35.18 -5.83
N ASP A 290 17.23 -35.30 -5.52
CA ASP A 290 17.86 -35.97 -4.38
C ASP A 290 19.39 -35.74 -4.50
N SER A 291 20.09 -35.55 -3.37
CA SER A 291 21.43 -36.13 -3.17
C SER A 291 21.86 -36.03 -1.71
N ALA A 292 21.73 -37.18 -1.03
CA ALA A 292 22.76 -37.85 -0.24
C ALA A 292 23.16 -37.28 1.14
N GLU A 293 22.60 -37.93 2.16
CA GLU A 293 23.25 -38.56 3.32
C GLU A 293 24.58 -37.98 3.85
N THR A 294 24.53 -37.42 5.07
CA THR A 294 25.56 -37.66 6.09
C THR A 294 24.87 -37.95 7.44
N PRO A 295 25.27 -39.01 8.18
CA PRO A 295 24.64 -39.33 9.47
C PRO A 295 25.22 -38.43 10.56
N VAL A 296 24.36 -37.76 11.33
CA VAL A 296 24.74 -37.17 12.61
C VAL A 296 24.40 -38.20 13.70
N GLU A 297 25.44 -38.64 14.40
CA GLU A 297 25.39 -39.47 15.59
C GLU A 297 24.42 -38.91 16.66
N GLU A 298 23.67 -39.82 17.28
CA GLU A 298 23.10 -39.67 18.61
C GLU A 298 24.12 -39.11 19.61
N PRO A 299 23.68 -38.25 20.53
CA PRO A 299 24.10 -38.38 21.91
C PRO A 299 22.98 -39.04 22.70
N SER A 300 23.28 -40.25 23.15
CA SER A 300 22.49 -41.03 24.08
C SER A 300 22.17 -40.27 25.37
N ASP A 301 20.97 -40.55 25.83
CA ASP A 301 20.46 -40.47 27.19
C ASP A 301 21.52 -40.50 28.32
N SER A 302 21.46 -39.54 29.23
CA SER A 302 21.89 -39.70 30.61
C SER A 302 21.12 -38.74 31.51
N THR A 303 20.10 -39.30 32.17
CA THR A 303 19.41 -38.72 33.31
C THR A 303 20.29 -38.77 34.59
N PRO A 304 19.83 -38.26 35.76
CA PRO A 304 20.34 -37.08 36.49
C PRO A 304 21.24 -37.44 37.71
N PRO A 305 21.71 -36.48 38.52
CA PRO A 305 21.98 -36.76 39.93
C PRO A 305 20.78 -36.35 40.80
N ALA A 306 20.24 -37.32 41.52
CA ALA A 306 19.51 -37.13 42.76
C ALA A 306 20.37 -37.71 43.89
N ASP A 307 20.73 -36.86 44.84
CA ASP A 307 21.16 -37.07 46.24
C ASP A 307 21.91 -35.77 46.61
N GLY A 308 21.60 -35.03 47.67
CA GLY A 308 21.21 -35.46 49.01
C GLY A 308 22.22 -34.81 49.96
N GLU A 309 21.69 -34.06 50.95
CA GLU A 309 22.36 -33.27 52.00
C GLU A 309 22.75 -31.81 51.70
#